data_AF-A0A7S2G4W7-F1
#
_entry.id   AF-A0A7S2G4W7-F1
#
_cell.length_a   1.000
_cell.length_b   1.000
_cell.length_c   1.000
_cell.angle_alpha   90.00
_cell.angle_beta   90.00
_cell.angle_gamma   90.00
#
_symmetry.space_group_name_H-M   'P 1'
#
loop_
_entity.id
_entity.type
_entity.pdbx_description
1 polymer ?
#
loop_
_entity_poly.entity_id
_entity_poly.type
_entity_poly.pdbx_seq_one_letter_code
_entity_poly.pdbx_strand_id
1 'polypeptide(L)'
;LKELSIDLIDKYIEREAKKAKKQKEEEHKKMRIIAARWTGMNKSEVFQAWSLFTKRSINQNTRDAANAARIKREKEAAVVAAVKLSRWNVAKWEEAEDVWSDKPFWTHVETGETRWDEPLLEHFLPANFVVPEDLKDKTYEELNIDTDEVYTEVEVPYPKAEPGYE
;
A
#
# COMPACT_ATOMS: atom_id res chain seq x y z
N LEU A 1 -39.86 -21.75 -9.35
CA LEU A 1 -38.43 -21.35 -9.39
C LEU A 1 -38.19 -19.97 -8.79
N LYS A 2 -38.92 -18.92 -9.21
CA LYS A 2 -38.79 -17.56 -8.65
C LYS A 2 -39.10 -17.47 -7.15
N GLU A 3 -40.10 -18.20 -6.67
CA GLU A 3 -40.47 -18.22 -5.24
C GLU A 3 -39.39 -18.85 -4.36
N LEU A 4 -38.77 -19.95 -4.82
CA LEU A 4 -37.68 -20.62 -4.10
C LEU A 4 -36.43 -19.73 -3.99
N SER A 5 -36.14 -18.91 -5.01
CA SER A 5 -35.02 -17.95 -4.95
C SER A 5 -35.31 -16.78 -4.01
N ILE A 6 -36.57 -16.33 -3.92
CA ILE A 6 -36.99 -15.27 -2.99
C ILE A 6 -36.85 -15.77 -1.55
N ASP A 7 -37.37 -16.97 -1.24
CA ASP A 7 -37.25 -17.58 0.09
C ASP A 7 -35.80 -17.81 0.54
N LEU A 8 -34.90 -18.11 -0.40
CA LEU A 8 -33.49 -18.31 -0.09
C LEU A 8 -32.79 -16.99 0.25
N ILE A 9 -33.15 -15.91 -0.46
CA ILE A 9 -32.66 -14.56 -0.19
C ILE A 9 -33.17 -14.08 1.17
N ASP A 10 -34.45 -14.28 1.48
CA ASP A 10 -35.03 -13.87 2.77
C ASP A 10 -34.37 -14.59 3.94
N LYS A 11 -34.16 -15.92 3.83
CA LYS A 11 -33.42 -16.69 4.84
C LYS A 11 -31.97 -16.24 5.00
N TYR A 12 -31.33 -15.79 3.93
CA TYR A 12 -30.00 -15.23 3.97
C TYR A 12 -29.98 -13.87 4.69
N ILE A 13 -30.90 -12.98 4.35
CA ILE A 13 -31.08 -11.67 4.99
C ILE A 13 -31.34 -11.84 6.49
N GLU A 14 -32.25 -12.73 6.87
CA GLU A 14 -32.55 -13.03 8.28
C GLU A 14 -31.31 -13.54 9.04
N ARG A 15 -30.52 -14.42 8.41
CA ARG A 15 -29.31 -14.96 9.01
C ARG A 15 -28.27 -13.87 9.23
N GLU A 16 -28.03 -13.03 8.24
CA GLU A 16 -27.09 -11.92 8.34
C GLU A 16 -27.58 -10.86 9.33
N ALA A 17 -28.87 -10.53 9.35
CA ALA A 17 -29.48 -9.65 10.34
C ALA A 17 -29.31 -10.20 11.77
N LYS A 18 -29.50 -11.51 11.97
CA LYS A 18 -29.30 -12.17 13.27
C LYS A 18 -27.83 -12.16 13.70
N LYS A 19 -26.90 -12.36 12.77
CA LYS A 19 -25.45 -12.24 13.04
C LYS A 19 -25.08 -10.81 13.44
N ALA A 20 -25.53 -9.81 12.68
CA ALA A 20 -25.28 -8.41 12.97
C ALA A 20 -25.83 -8.00 14.34
N LYS A 21 -27.07 -8.44 14.67
CA LYS A 21 -27.68 -8.20 15.99
C LYS A 21 -26.84 -8.81 17.12
N LYS A 22 -26.38 -10.06 16.95
CA LYS A 22 -25.54 -10.74 17.95
C LYS A 22 -24.20 -10.00 18.16
N GLN A 23 -23.56 -9.54 17.08
CA GLN A 23 -22.34 -8.73 17.17
C GLN A 23 -22.58 -7.43 17.93
N LYS A 24 -23.67 -6.71 17.65
CA LYS A 24 -24.05 -5.49 18.38
C LYS A 24 -24.32 -5.75 19.86
N GLU A 25 -24.99 -6.86 20.19
CA GLU A 25 -25.21 -7.26 21.59
C GLU A 25 -23.90 -7.55 22.33
N GLU A 26 -22.93 -8.20 21.67
CA GLU A 26 -21.59 -8.45 22.22
C GLU A 26 -20.80 -7.15 22.42
N GLU A 27 -20.84 -6.23 21.46
CA GLU A 27 -20.29 -4.87 21.58
C GLU A 27 -20.92 -4.13 22.78
N HIS A 28 -22.25 -4.11 22.89
CA HIS A 28 -22.98 -3.46 23.98
C HIS A 28 -22.69 -4.08 25.36
N LYS A 29 -22.43 -5.39 25.42
CA LYS A 29 -21.99 -6.07 26.66
C LYS A 29 -20.61 -5.59 27.08
N LYS A 30 -19.64 -5.55 26.14
CA LYS A 30 -18.30 -5.01 26.41
C LYS A 30 -18.39 -3.56 26.88
N MET A 31 -19.23 -2.76 26.23
CA MET A 31 -19.49 -1.36 26.61
C MET A 31 -20.04 -1.23 28.03
N ARG A 32 -21.01 -2.07 28.43
CA ARG A 32 -21.53 -2.06 29.81
C ARG A 32 -20.48 -2.45 30.84
N ILE A 33 -19.62 -3.41 30.53
CA ILE A 33 -18.52 -3.81 31.42
C ILE A 33 -17.52 -2.66 31.60
N ILE A 34 -17.16 -1.97 30.51
CA ILE A 34 -16.26 -0.81 30.56
C ILE A 34 -16.91 0.34 31.34
N ALA A 35 -18.18 0.65 31.09
CA ALA A 35 -18.92 1.68 31.81
C ALA A 35 -19.07 1.37 33.31
N ALA A 36 -19.28 0.10 33.67
CA ALA A 36 -19.34 -0.34 35.06
C ALA A 36 -17.99 -0.25 35.79
N ARG A 37 -16.86 -0.29 35.05
CA ARG A 37 -15.52 -0.05 35.63
C ARG A 37 -15.24 1.42 35.88
N TRP A 38 -16.06 2.32 35.33
CA TRP A 38 -15.90 3.78 35.42
C TRP A 38 -16.92 4.41 36.38
N THR A 39 -17.41 3.62 37.36
CA THR A 39 -18.39 4.04 38.38
C THR A 39 -17.85 5.21 39.21
N GLY A 40 -18.22 6.42 38.78
CA GLY A 40 -17.76 7.70 39.31
C GLY A 40 -18.10 8.85 38.36
N MET A 41 -18.16 8.59 37.05
CA MET A 41 -18.63 9.54 36.03
C MET A 41 -20.11 9.33 35.66
N ASN A 42 -20.78 10.42 35.26
CA ASN A 42 -22.15 10.34 34.78
C ASN A 42 -22.20 9.51 33.48
N LYS A 43 -23.25 8.70 33.28
CA LYS A 43 -23.39 7.81 32.10
C LYS A 43 -23.25 8.57 30.78
N SER A 44 -23.71 9.83 30.74
CA SER A 44 -23.58 10.72 29.59
C SER A 44 -22.11 11.07 29.28
N GLU A 45 -21.32 11.40 30.31
CA GLU A 45 -19.89 11.75 30.17
C GLU A 45 -19.08 10.54 29.67
N VAL A 46 -19.38 9.35 30.19
CA VAL A 46 -18.76 8.09 29.73
C VAL A 46 -19.08 7.82 28.26
N PHE A 47 -20.33 8.04 27.85
CA PHE A 47 -20.75 7.86 26.46
C PHE A 47 -20.08 8.87 25.52
N GLN A 48 -20.01 10.15 25.93
CA GLN A 48 -19.32 11.19 25.17
C GLN A 48 -17.82 10.88 25.01
N ALA A 49 -17.13 10.53 26.10
CA ALA A 49 -15.73 10.14 26.07
C ALA A 49 -15.48 8.94 25.15
N TRP A 50 -16.34 7.93 25.21
CA TRP A 50 -16.27 6.79 24.30
C TRP A 50 -16.52 7.18 22.84
N SER A 51 -17.52 8.01 22.56
CA SER A 51 -17.81 8.48 21.20
C SER A 51 -16.65 9.29 20.59
N LEU A 52 -15.95 10.08 21.42
CA LEU A 52 -14.75 10.80 21.00
C LEU A 52 -13.58 9.84 20.76
N PHE A 53 -13.43 8.82 21.61
CA PHE A 53 -12.42 7.78 21.43
C PHE A 53 -12.65 6.98 20.14
N THR A 54 -13.88 6.56 19.84
CA THR A 54 -14.19 5.82 18.61
C THR A 54 -13.99 6.70 17.37
N LYS A 55 -14.45 7.96 17.40
CA LYS A 55 -14.15 8.94 16.33
C LYS A 55 -12.64 9.12 16.13
N ARG A 56 -11.88 9.26 17.21
CA ARG A 56 -10.42 9.39 17.16
C ARG A 56 -9.76 8.12 16.62
N SER A 57 -10.19 6.94 17.04
CA SER A 57 -9.66 5.66 16.58
C SER A 57 -9.91 5.45 15.09
N ILE A 58 -11.11 5.77 14.59
CA ILE A 58 -11.41 5.74 13.16
C ILE A 58 -10.49 6.70 12.41
N ASN A 59 -10.36 7.95 12.87
CA ASN A 59 -9.48 8.94 12.26
C ASN A 59 -7.99 8.57 12.33
N GLN A 60 -7.56 7.84 13.35
CA GLN A 60 -6.20 7.31 13.46
C GLN A 60 -6.00 6.19 12.45
N ASN A 61 -6.91 5.22 12.38
CA ASN A 61 -6.83 4.12 11.42
C ASN A 61 -6.79 4.61 9.97
N THR A 62 -7.57 5.65 9.62
CA THR A 62 -7.52 6.24 8.27
C THR A 62 -6.19 6.93 7.99
N ARG A 63 -5.65 7.66 8.96
CA ARG A 63 -4.31 8.28 8.85
C ARG A 63 -3.21 7.25 8.75
N ASP A 64 -3.26 6.20 9.55
CA ASP A 64 -2.29 5.12 9.55
C ASP A 64 -2.34 4.34 8.24
N ALA A 65 -3.54 4.08 7.70
CA ALA A 65 -3.70 3.49 6.37
C ALA A 65 -3.12 4.38 5.26
N ALA A 66 -3.39 5.70 5.30
CA ALA A 66 -2.84 6.65 4.34
C ALA A 66 -1.30 6.74 4.45
N ASN A 67 -0.76 6.78 5.66
CA ASN A 67 0.68 6.78 5.92
C ASN A 67 1.33 5.48 5.44
N ALA A 68 0.72 4.32 5.70
CA ALA A 68 1.20 3.03 5.23
C ALA A 68 1.23 2.96 3.70
N ALA A 69 0.18 3.44 3.02
CA ALA A 69 0.14 3.53 1.57
C ALA A 69 1.24 4.45 1.02
N ARG A 70 1.47 5.61 1.66
CA ARG A 70 2.55 6.53 1.30
C ARG A 70 3.93 5.88 1.43
N ILE A 71 4.21 5.24 2.57
CA ILE A 71 5.48 4.55 2.82
C ILE A 71 5.70 3.43 1.80
N LYS A 72 4.63 2.69 1.46
CA LYS A 72 4.70 1.63 0.44
C LYS A 72 5.10 2.21 -0.93
N ARG A 73 4.42 3.28 -1.37
CA ARG A 73 4.73 3.96 -2.64
C ARG A 73 6.14 4.53 -2.66
N GLU A 74 6.60 5.14 -1.56
CA GLU A 74 7.95 5.67 -1.46
C GLU A 74 9.01 4.57 -1.62
N LYS A 75 8.79 3.40 -1.03
CA LYS A 75 9.65 2.23 -1.22
C LYS A 75 9.63 1.73 -2.66
N GLU A 76 8.45 1.62 -3.27
CA GLU A 76 8.31 1.23 -4.69
C GLU A 76 9.02 2.22 -5.61
N ALA A 77 8.86 3.53 -5.38
CA ALA A 77 9.53 4.58 -6.13
C ALA A 77 11.06 4.54 -5.95
N ALA A 78 11.54 4.30 -4.73
CA ALA A 78 12.98 4.17 -4.46
C ALA A 78 13.58 2.95 -5.20
N VAL A 79 12.85 1.83 -5.24
CA VAL A 79 13.24 0.64 -6.01
C VAL A 79 13.34 0.96 -7.49
N VAL A 80 12.30 1.58 -8.07
CA VAL A 80 12.28 1.96 -9.49
C VAL A 80 13.42 2.94 -9.82
N ALA A 81 13.67 3.93 -8.95
CA ALA A 81 14.75 4.89 -9.13
C ALA A 81 16.14 4.22 -9.10
N ALA A 82 16.37 3.27 -8.18
CA ALA A 82 17.61 2.52 -8.10
C ALA A 82 17.84 1.70 -9.39
N VAL A 83 16.82 0.96 -9.84
CA VAL A 83 16.88 0.19 -11.09
C VAL A 83 17.14 1.10 -12.29
N LYS A 84 16.46 2.25 -12.36
CA LYS A 84 16.67 3.25 -13.42
C LYS A 84 18.12 3.71 -13.43
N LEU A 85 18.66 4.16 -12.29
CA LEU A 85 20.05 4.63 -12.18
C LEU A 85 21.06 3.55 -12.60
N SER A 86 20.87 2.31 -12.15
CA SER A 86 21.73 1.19 -12.54
C SER A 86 21.68 0.91 -14.04
N ARG A 87 20.50 0.98 -14.68
CA ARG A 87 20.37 0.87 -16.14
C ARG A 87 21.11 1.97 -16.89
N TRP A 88 20.99 3.21 -16.42
CA TRP A 88 21.76 4.34 -17.00
C TRP A 88 23.25 4.09 -16.91
N ASN A 89 23.74 3.57 -15.78
CA ASN A 89 25.15 3.24 -15.63
C ASN A 89 25.60 2.12 -16.58
N VAL A 90 24.77 1.10 -16.80
CA VAL A 90 25.05 0.02 -17.76
C VAL A 90 25.10 0.56 -19.20
N ALA A 91 24.14 1.41 -19.57
CA ALA A 91 24.04 1.97 -20.93
C ALA A 91 25.23 2.86 -21.33
N LYS A 92 26.04 3.33 -20.36
CA LYS A 92 27.28 4.07 -20.63
C LYS A 92 28.46 3.18 -21.04
N TRP A 93 28.28 1.87 -21.07
CA TRP A 93 29.30 0.94 -21.51
C TRP A 93 28.99 0.46 -22.92
N GLU A 94 29.97 0.61 -23.80
CA GLU A 94 29.90 0.15 -25.18
C GLU A 94 30.72 -1.14 -25.33
N GLU A 95 30.20 -2.06 -26.13
CA GLU A 95 30.90 -3.29 -26.49
C GLU A 95 31.91 -2.99 -27.61
N ALA A 96 33.14 -3.46 -27.41
CA ALA A 96 34.22 -3.38 -28.38
C ALA A 96 34.89 -4.76 -28.52
N GLU A 97 35.46 -5.04 -29.68
CA GLU A 97 36.14 -6.30 -29.96
C GLU A 97 37.65 -6.08 -30.07
N ASP A 98 38.42 -6.89 -29.34
CA ASP A 98 39.88 -6.81 -29.39
C ASP A 98 40.42 -7.62 -30.57
N VAL A 99 41.06 -6.93 -31.53
CA VAL A 99 41.57 -7.47 -32.80
C VAL A 99 42.59 -8.59 -32.62
N TRP A 100 43.27 -8.66 -31.46
CA TRP A 100 44.27 -9.70 -31.21
C TRP A 100 43.73 -10.93 -30.51
N SER A 101 42.73 -10.77 -29.65
CA SER A 101 42.18 -11.87 -28.85
C SER A 101 40.82 -12.37 -29.34
N ASP A 102 40.18 -11.69 -30.28
CA ASP A 102 38.81 -11.93 -30.77
C ASP A 102 37.82 -12.09 -29.60
N LYS A 103 38.06 -11.34 -28.51
CA LYS A 103 37.21 -11.34 -27.32
C LYS A 103 36.53 -9.99 -27.16
N PRO A 104 35.24 -9.98 -26.77
CA PRO A 104 34.55 -8.75 -26.45
C PRO A 104 35.13 -8.18 -25.14
N PHE A 105 35.23 -6.86 -25.10
CA PHE A 105 35.50 -6.07 -23.92
C PHE A 105 34.57 -4.86 -23.91
N TRP A 106 34.34 -4.31 -22.72
CA TRP A 106 33.45 -3.17 -22.55
C TRP A 106 34.25 -1.94 -22.16
N THR A 107 33.96 -0.83 -22.83
CA THR A 107 34.58 0.47 -22.60
C THR A 107 33.53 1.44 -22.04
N HIS A 108 33.88 2.16 -20.99
CA HIS A 108 33.01 3.21 -20.46
C HIS A 108 33.20 4.49 -21.26
N VAL A 109 32.10 5.04 -21.79
CA VAL A 109 32.12 6.18 -22.71
C VAL A 109 32.70 7.44 -22.07
N GLU A 110 32.43 7.70 -20.78
CA GLU A 110 32.84 8.94 -20.12
C GLU A 110 34.23 8.86 -19.45
N THR A 111 34.59 7.71 -18.88
CA THR A 111 35.84 7.57 -18.11
C THR A 111 36.96 6.91 -18.90
N GLY A 112 36.63 6.25 -20.02
CA GLY A 112 37.60 5.45 -20.78
C GLY A 112 38.06 4.19 -20.06
N GLU A 113 37.42 3.81 -18.95
CA GLU A 113 37.71 2.56 -18.26
C GLU A 113 37.35 1.35 -19.12
N THR A 114 38.13 0.28 -19.02
CA THR A 114 37.92 -0.96 -19.78
C THR A 114 37.74 -2.13 -18.84
N ARG A 115 36.83 -3.05 -19.20
CA ARG A 115 36.61 -4.30 -18.47
C ARG A 115 36.32 -5.46 -19.42
N TRP A 116 36.70 -6.65 -18.97
CA TRP A 116 36.46 -7.90 -19.69
C TRP A 116 35.16 -8.61 -19.26
N ASP A 117 34.52 -8.16 -18.18
CA ASP A 117 33.26 -8.71 -17.71
C ASP A 117 32.10 -7.83 -18.14
N GLU A 118 30.99 -8.44 -18.54
CA GLU A 118 29.82 -7.72 -19.02
C GLU A 118 29.21 -6.80 -17.93
N PRO A 119 28.91 -5.53 -18.26
CA PRO A 119 28.13 -4.60 -17.44
C PRO A 119 26.72 -5.08 -17.04
N LEU A 120 26.59 -6.03 -16.11
CA LEU A 120 25.24 -6.41 -15.66
C LEU A 120 24.65 -5.37 -14.69
N LEU A 121 23.33 -5.22 -14.74
CA LEU A 121 22.56 -4.34 -13.86
C LEU A 121 22.90 -4.54 -12.37
N GLU A 122 23.10 -5.79 -11.97
CA GLU A 122 23.34 -6.21 -10.58
C GLU A 122 24.62 -5.60 -9.99
N HIS A 123 25.64 -5.32 -10.81
CA HIS A 123 26.89 -4.69 -10.36
C HIS A 123 26.69 -3.28 -9.83
N PHE A 124 25.67 -2.58 -10.33
CA PHE A 124 25.38 -1.19 -9.99
C PHE A 124 24.24 -1.05 -8.99
N LEU A 125 23.68 -2.17 -8.52
CA LEU A 125 22.67 -2.19 -7.48
C LEU A 125 23.34 -2.35 -6.10
N PRO A 126 22.70 -1.87 -5.02
CA PRO A 126 23.18 -2.13 -3.67
C PRO A 126 23.26 -3.64 -3.39
N ALA A 127 24.27 -4.10 -2.65
CA ALA A 127 24.56 -5.53 -2.46
C ALA A 127 23.40 -6.37 -1.89
N ASN A 128 22.46 -5.77 -1.16
CA ASN A 128 21.29 -6.45 -0.59
C ASN A 128 19.99 -6.16 -1.34
N PHE A 129 20.08 -5.52 -2.51
CA PHE A 129 18.91 -5.13 -3.28
C PHE A 129 18.39 -6.30 -4.10
N VAL A 130 17.15 -6.71 -3.83
CA VAL A 130 16.45 -7.69 -4.65
C VAL A 130 15.55 -6.94 -5.61
N VAL A 131 15.84 -7.04 -6.91
CA VAL A 131 14.99 -6.47 -7.94
C VAL A 131 13.65 -7.22 -7.94
N PRO A 132 12.51 -6.54 -7.71
CA PRO A 132 11.21 -7.17 -7.83
C PRO A 132 11.02 -7.78 -9.22
N GLU A 133 10.40 -8.96 -9.25
CA GLU A 133 10.28 -9.80 -10.44
C GLU A 133 9.51 -9.08 -11.56
N ASP A 134 8.53 -8.25 -11.19
CA ASP A 134 7.73 -7.43 -12.09
C ASP A 134 8.49 -6.27 -12.75
N LEU A 135 9.72 -5.96 -12.30
CA LEU A 135 10.55 -4.88 -12.84
C LEU A 135 11.73 -5.39 -13.67
N LYS A 136 12.01 -6.69 -13.68
CA LYS A 136 13.15 -7.27 -14.41
C LYS A 136 13.01 -7.08 -15.91
N ASP A 137 11.82 -7.37 -16.44
CA ASP A 137 11.58 -7.44 -17.90
C ASP A 137 11.01 -6.15 -18.49
N LYS A 138 10.61 -5.18 -17.66
CA LYS A 138 10.02 -3.92 -18.14
C LYS A 138 11.05 -3.10 -18.89
N THR A 139 10.66 -2.51 -20.02
CA THR A 139 11.54 -1.62 -20.80
C THR A 139 11.73 -0.27 -20.11
N TYR A 140 12.72 0.52 -20.55
CA TYR A 140 13.00 1.85 -19.95
C TYR A 140 11.77 2.79 -20.02
N GLU A 141 11.06 2.76 -21.15
CA GLU A 141 9.86 3.58 -21.38
C GLU A 141 8.71 3.17 -20.46
N GLU A 142 8.57 1.88 -20.16
CA GLU A 142 7.55 1.35 -19.26
C GLU A 142 7.80 1.66 -17.77
N LEU A 143 9.06 1.91 -17.40
CA LEU A 143 9.43 2.36 -16.06
C LEU A 143 9.32 3.88 -15.91
N ASN A 144 9.05 4.61 -16.99
CA ASN A 144 8.78 6.03 -16.96
C ASN A 144 7.35 6.26 -16.46
N ILE A 145 7.15 5.99 -15.17
CA ILE A 145 5.95 6.40 -14.45
C ILE A 145 5.98 7.93 -14.49
N ASP A 146 5.12 8.54 -15.30
CA ASP A 146 4.83 9.96 -15.22
C ASP A 146 4.41 10.24 -13.77
N THR A 147 5.34 10.81 -12.99
CA THR A 147 5.10 11.19 -11.60
C THR A 147 4.08 12.34 -11.47
N ASP A 148 3.58 12.83 -12.59
CA ASP A 148 2.68 13.96 -12.74
C ASP A 148 1.20 13.55 -12.88
N GLU A 149 0.83 12.28 -12.68
CA GLU A 149 -0.58 11.91 -12.51
C GLU A 149 -1.15 12.56 -11.24
N VAL A 150 -1.78 13.72 -11.49
CA VAL A 150 -2.57 14.54 -10.60
C VAL A 150 -3.45 13.65 -9.72
N TYR A 151 -3.25 13.77 -8.41
CA TYR A 151 -4.03 13.10 -7.38
C TYR A 151 -5.53 13.23 -7.65
N THR A 152 -6.19 12.12 -7.96
CA THR A 152 -7.59 11.98 -7.55
C THR A 152 -7.56 11.74 -6.05
N GLU A 153 -8.00 12.73 -5.28
CA GLU A 153 -8.32 12.52 -3.87
C GLU A 153 -9.26 11.30 -3.81
N VAL A 154 -8.74 10.18 -3.31
CA VAL A 154 -9.60 9.06 -2.96
C VAL A 154 -10.43 9.56 -1.79
N GLU A 155 -11.64 10.05 -2.08
CA GLU A 155 -12.62 10.44 -1.09
C GLU A 155 -12.89 9.21 -0.22
N VAL A 156 -12.22 9.15 0.93
CA VAL A 156 -12.56 8.19 1.97
C VAL A 156 -13.90 8.67 2.50
N PRO A 157 -15.00 7.93 2.32
CA PRO A 157 -16.31 8.41 2.68
C PRO A 157 -16.31 8.70 4.19
N TYR A 158 -16.47 9.98 4.54
CA TYR A 158 -16.74 10.35 5.92
C TYR A 158 -17.98 9.56 6.38
N PRO A 159 -17.96 8.94 7.57
CA PRO A 159 -19.18 8.38 8.12
C PRO A 159 -20.19 9.52 8.23
N LYS A 160 -21.28 9.44 7.45
CA LYS A 160 -22.35 10.43 7.47
C LYS A 160 -22.77 10.62 8.92
N ALA A 161 -22.70 11.86 9.42
CA ALA A 161 -23.25 12.18 10.72
C ALA A 161 -24.77 11.97 10.62
N GLU A 162 -25.29 11.01 11.38
CA GLU A 162 -26.74 10.85 11.53
C GLU A 162 -27.30 12.14 12.14
N PRO A 163 -28.33 12.77 11.54
CA PRO A 163 -28.97 13.95 12.12
C PRO A 163 -29.86 13.48 13.27
N GLY A 164 -29.42 13.72 14.51
CA GLY A 164 -30.30 13.49 15.65
C GLY A 164 -29.60 13.29 16.98
N TYR A 165 -28.88 14.31 17.46
CA TYR A 165 -28.70 14.54 18.90
C TYR A 165 -28.64 16.06 19.14
N GLU A 166 -29.82 16.65 19.34
CA GLU A 166 -29.99 17.88 20.14
C GLU A 166 -29.76 17.56 21.62
#